data_AF-A0A924NHZ5-F1
#
_entry.id   AF-A0A924NHZ5-F1
#
_cell.length_a   1.000
_cell.length_b   1.000
_cell.length_c   1.000
_cell.angle_alpha   90.00
_cell.angle_beta   90.00
_cell.angle_gamma   90.00
#
_symmetry.space_group_name_H-M   'P 1'
#
loop_
_entity.id
_entity.type
_entity.pdbx_description
1 polymer ?
#
loop_
_entity_poly.entity_id
_entity_poly.type
_entity_poly.pdbx_seq_one_letter_code
_entity_poly.pdbx_strand_id
1 'polypeptide(L)'
;MDEDLTGADQSGADVELAELSAPSVADRVLHSDPHDFAGLYIRHRSSFTLHARRYLRDQRDADEVVQEAFLRLFLALPEPETEVQALAYCRRTITNLCIDRFRAQAPRPYLVDLDSVPLDVLADDDPGDPVVRAEDA
;
A
#
# COMPACT_ATOMS: atom_id res chain seq x y z
N MET A 1 -29.28 26.61 61.34
CA MET A 1 -28.77 26.97 60.01
C MET A 1 -27.50 26.16 59.78
N ASP A 2 -27.56 24.84 59.95
CA ASP A 2 -28.09 23.83 59.00
C ASP A 2 -27.20 23.75 57.76
N GLU A 3 -26.19 22.89 57.91
CA GLU A 3 -25.52 22.19 56.83
C GLU A 3 -26.58 21.34 56.11
N ASP A 4 -26.65 21.41 54.79
CA ASP A 4 -27.29 20.35 54.03
C ASP A 4 -26.47 19.96 52.80
N LEU A 5 -26.20 18.67 52.77
CA LEU A 5 -25.59 17.88 51.73
C LEU A 5 -26.58 17.80 50.57
N THR A 6 -26.13 17.86 49.32
CA THR A 6 -26.71 17.04 48.23
C THR A 6 -25.89 17.17 46.97
N GLY A 7 -25.51 16.02 46.42
CA GLY A 7 -25.41 15.84 44.99
C GLY A 7 -24.04 16.06 44.39
N ALA A 8 -23.15 15.09 44.62
CA ALA A 8 -22.22 14.70 43.56
C ALA A 8 -23.06 14.21 42.37
N ASP A 9 -23.28 15.07 41.39
CA ASP A 9 -23.81 14.67 40.09
C ASP A 9 -22.67 14.05 39.27
N GLN A 10 -22.37 12.79 39.61
CA GLN A 10 -21.77 11.85 38.68
C GLN A 10 -22.88 11.34 37.76
N SER A 11 -23.41 12.21 36.89
CA SER A 11 -24.25 11.77 35.77
C SER A 11 -23.37 11.63 34.55
N GLY A 12 -23.24 10.38 34.11
CA GLY A 12 -22.47 9.99 32.95
C GLY A 12 -22.84 10.80 31.73
N ALA A 13 -21.82 11.36 31.13
CA ALA A 13 -21.76 11.54 29.70
C ALA A 13 -20.77 10.49 29.18
N ASP A 14 -21.17 9.21 29.33
CA ASP A 14 -20.84 8.17 28.36
C ASP A 14 -21.48 8.59 27.04
N VAL A 15 -20.95 9.67 26.43
CA VAL A 15 -21.22 9.96 25.03
C VAL A 15 -20.25 9.05 24.30
N GLU A 16 -20.72 7.82 24.17
CA GLU A 16 -20.68 7.04 22.95
C GLU A 16 -19.66 7.64 21.97
N LEU A 17 -18.43 7.14 22.05
CA LEU A 17 -17.56 7.08 20.88
C LEU A 17 -18.40 6.33 19.85
N ALA A 18 -19.25 7.07 19.13
CA ALA A 18 -19.90 6.61 17.94
C ALA A 18 -18.72 6.19 17.10
N GLU A 19 -18.49 4.88 17.05
CA GLU A 19 -17.69 4.24 16.04
C GLU A 19 -18.23 4.83 14.75
N LEU A 20 -17.52 5.83 14.22
CA LEU A 20 -17.58 6.23 12.84
C LEU A 20 -17.05 4.99 12.12
N SER A 21 -17.90 3.98 12.04
CA SER A 21 -17.65 2.74 11.36
C SER A 21 -17.46 3.20 9.94
N ALA A 22 -16.20 3.23 9.54
CA ALA A 22 -15.77 3.52 8.19
C ALA A 22 -16.80 2.90 7.24
N PRO A 23 -17.39 3.66 6.30
CA PRO A 23 -18.51 3.18 5.50
C PRO A 23 -18.21 1.78 5.01
N SER A 24 -19.17 0.86 5.11
CA SER A 24 -18.92 -0.51 4.69
C SER A 24 -18.56 -0.53 3.20
N VAL A 25 -17.88 -1.58 2.75
CA VAL A 25 -17.60 -1.79 1.32
C VAL A 25 -18.88 -1.67 0.49
N ALA A 26 -20.00 -2.21 1.01
CA ALA A 26 -21.31 -2.12 0.38
C ALA A 26 -21.83 -0.68 0.30
N ASP A 27 -21.64 0.12 1.36
CA ASP A 27 -22.03 1.53 1.35
C ASP A 27 -21.29 2.30 0.26
N ARG A 28 -19.98 2.12 0.10
CA ARG A 28 -19.25 2.78 -1.00
C ARG A 28 -19.77 2.38 -2.37
N VAL A 29 -20.03 1.09 -2.60
CA VAL A 29 -20.63 0.61 -3.87
C VAL A 29 -21.95 1.31 -4.18
N LEU A 30 -22.75 1.61 -3.16
CA LEU A 30 -24.06 2.24 -3.32
C LEU A 30 -24.00 3.77 -3.45
N HIS A 31 -23.01 4.43 -2.85
CA HIS A 31 -22.93 5.89 -2.79
C HIS A 31 -22.01 6.52 -3.85
N SER A 32 -21.03 5.78 -4.37
CA SER A 32 -20.20 6.26 -5.47
C SER A 32 -21.02 6.28 -6.76
N ASP A 33 -20.95 7.37 -7.53
CA ASP A 33 -21.51 7.40 -8.89
C ASP A 33 -20.75 6.39 -9.77
N PRO A 34 -21.37 5.25 -10.15
CA PRO A 34 -20.68 4.21 -10.88
C PRO A 34 -20.27 4.67 -12.29
N HIS A 35 -20.97 5.66 -12.85
CA HIS A 35 -20.68 6.16 -14.19
C HIS A 35 -19.39 6.99 -14.22
N ASP A 36 -19.13 7.79 -13.19
CA ASP A 36 -17.91 8.60 -13.11
C ASP A 36 -16.68 7.70 -12.90
N PHE A 37 -16.77 6.74 -11.99
CA PHE A 37 -15.69 5.78 -11.75
C PHE A 37 -15.39 4.90 -12.97
N ALA A 38 -16.41 4.41 -13.66
CA ALA A 38 -16.23 3.65 -14.90
C ALA A 38 -15.54 4.50 -15.99
N GLY A 39 -15.91 5.79 -16.09
CA GLY A 39 -15.26 6.75 -16.98
C GLY A 39 -13.77 6.93 -16.67
N LEU A 40 -13.42 7.08 -15.39
CA LEU A 40 -12.03 7.16 -14.93
C LEU A 40 -11.24 5.89 -15.31
N TYR A 41 -11.81 4.71 -15.05
CA TYR A 41 -11.19 3.43 -15.39
C TYR A 41 -10.88 3.32 -16.89
N ILE A 42 -11.89 3.53 -17.74
CA ILE A 42 -11.74 3.40 -19.21
C ILE A 42 -10.66 4.35 -19.73
N ARG A 43 -10.60 5.58 -19.20
CA ARG A 43 -9.64 6.61 -19.65
C ARG A 43 -8.19 6.26 -19.32
N HIS A 44 -7.95 5.64 -18.15
CA HIS A 44 -6.59 5.44 -17.63
C HIS A 44 -6.08 3.99 -17.68
N ARG A 45 -6.96 2.99 -17.88
CA ARG A 45 -6.59 1.56 -17.93
C ARG A 45 -5.40 1.31 -18.84
N SER A 46 -5.44 1.77 -20.09
CA SER A 46 -4.38 1.51 -21.08
C SER A 46 -3.02 2.06 -20.65
N SER A 47 -3.00 3.27 -20.09
CA SER A 47 -1.77 3.92 -19.58
C SER A 47 -1.19 3.15 -18.38
N PHE A 48 -2.05 2.72 -17.46
CA PHE A 48 -1.66 1.95 -16.29
C PHE A 48 -1.22 0.53 -16.61
N THR A 49 -1.88 -0.13 -17.56
CA THR A 49 -1.44 -1.43 -18.08
C THR A 49 -0.04 -1.30 -18.70
N LEU A 50 0.21 -0.27 -19.52
CA LEU A 50 1.53 -0.02 -20.09
C LEU A 50 2.59 0.23 -19.01
N HIS A 51 2.22 0.93 -17.93
CA HIS A 51 3.11 1.14 -16.78
C HIS A 51 3.44 -0.19 -16.06
N ALA A 52 2.44 -1.02 -15.77
CA ALA A 52 2.61 -2.33 -15.11
C ALA A 52 3.47 -3.30 -15.95
N ARG A 53 3.37 -3.22 -17.29
CA ARG A 53 4.17 -4.01 -18.23
C ARG A 53 5.68 -3.76 -18.17
N ARG A 54 6.12 -2.68 -17.50
CA ARG A 54 7.55 -2.45 -17.21
C ARG A 54 8.09 -3.39 -16.13
N TYR A 55 7.21 -3.95 -15.31
CA TYR A 55 7.55 -4.84 -14.20
C TYR A 55 7.16 -6.29 -14.52
N LEU A 56 6.01 -6.50 -15.18
CA LEU A 56 5.41 -7.82 -15.39
C LEU A 56 5.46 -8.24 -16.87
N ARG A 57 5.91 -9.47 -17.14
CA ARG A 57 6.06 -10.00 -18.50
C ARG A 57 4.75 -10.53 -19.10
N ASP A 58 3.78 -10.93 -18.28
CA ASP A 58 2.47 -11.38 -18.75
C ASP A 58 1.47 -10.21 -18.86
N GLN A 59 0.66 -10.20 -19.91
CA GLN A 59 -0.40 -9.20 -20.10
C GLN A 59 -1.54 -9.38 -19.10
N ARG A 60 -1.89 -10.62 -18.76
CA ARG A 60 -2.95 -10.97 -17.83
C ARG A 60 -2.60 -10.48 -16.43
N ASP A 61 -1.37 -10.73 -15.99
CA ASP A 61 -0.88 -10.24 -14.69
C ASP A 61 -0.94 -8.70 -14.61
N ALA A 62 -0.56 -8.01 -15.69
CA ALA A 62 -0.63 -6.54 -15.73
C ALA A 62 -2.09 -6.04 -15.65
N ASP A 63 -3.00 -6.65 -16.41
CA ASP A 63 -4.42 -6.28 -16.41
C ASP A 63 -5.09 -6.56 -15.05
N GLU A 64 -4.70 -7.63 -14.36
CA GLU A 64 -5.14 -7.92 -13.00
C GLU A 64 -4.62 -6.90 -12.00
N VAL A 65 -3.34 -6.51 -12.07
CA VAL A 65 -2.79 -5.47 -11.18
C VAL A 65 -3.57 -4.16 -11.33
N VAL A 66 -3.89 -3.77 -12.57
CA VAL A 66 -4.66 -2.55 -12.81
C VAL A 66 -6.05 -2.68 -12.21
N GLN A 67 -6.75 -3.81 -12.44
CA GLN A 67 -8.08 -4.03 -11.85
C GLN A 67 -8.05 -3.96 -10.32
N GLU A 68 -7.15 -4.69 -9.68
CA GLU A 68 -6.96 -4.68 -8.22
C GLU A 68 -6.66 -3.27 -7.70
N ALA A 69 -5.83 -2.49 -8.39
CA ALA A 69 -5.54 -1.12 -7.98
C ALA A 69 -6.76 -0.20 -8.04
N PHE A 70 -7.63 -0.35 -9.05
CA PHE A 70 -8.89 0.39 -9.13
C PHE A 70 -9.90 -0.08 -8.08
N LEU A 71 -9.97 -1.39 -7.78
CA LEU A 71 -10.79 -1.88 -6.68
C LEU A 71 -10.33 -1.29 -5.33
N ARG A 72 -9.02 -1.20 -5.10
CA ARG A 72 -8.48 -0.54 -3.90
C ARG A 72 -8.78 0.95 -3.85
N LEU A 73 -8.69 1.63 -5.00
CA LEU A 73 -9.08 3.03 -5.12
C LEU A 73 -10.56 3.22 -4.74
N PHE A 74 -11.43 2.36 -5.25
CA PHE A 74 -12.87 2.38 -4.99
C PHE A 74 -13.20 2.20 -3.49
N LEU A 75 -12.32 1.52 -2.74
CA LEU A 75 -12.52 1.21 -1.33
C LEU A 75 -11.67 2.07 -0.37
N ALA A 76 -10.86 2.99 -0.88
CA ALA A 76 -9.88 3.73 -0.09
C ALA A 76 -10.53 4.73 0.89
N LEU A 77 -9.94 4.84 2.09
CA LEU A 77 -10.27 5.85 3.10
C LEU A 77 -8.99 6.50 3.66
N PRO A 78 -8.95 7.83 3.84
CA PRO A 78 -9.92 8.82 3.32
C PRO A 78 -9.97 8.79 1.79
N GLU A 79 -11.14 9.13 1.24
CA GLU A 79 -11.35 9.12 -0.22
C GLU A 79 -10.51 10.22 -0.89
N PRO A 80 -9.92 9.95 -2.06
CA PRO A 80 -9.24 10.98 -2.81
C PRO A 80 -10.24 12.04 -3.28
N GLU A 81 -9.97 13.30 -2.93
CA GLU A 81 -10.87 14.42 -3.20
C GLU A 81 -10.79 14.90 -4.66
N THR A 82 -9.76 14.47 -5.40
CA THR A 82 -9.51 14.90 -6.78
C THR A 82 -9.04 13.74 -7.66
N GLU A 83 -9.29 13.84 -8.97
CA GLU A 83 -8.78 12.87 -9.95
C GLU A 83 -7.25 12.73 -9.86
N VAL A 84 -6.52 13.82 -9.65
CA VAL A 84 -5.05 13.80 -9.53
C VAL A 84 -4.60 12.94 -8.34
N GLN A 85 -5.26 13.08 -7.19
CA GLN A 85 -4.98 12.26 -6.00
C GLN A 85 -5.32 10.78 -6.25
N ALA A 86 -6.46 10.50 -6.90
CA ALA A 86 -6.86 9.15 -7.28
C ALA A 86 -5.82 8.48 -8.20
N LEU A 87 -5.33 9.20 -9.22
CA LEU A 87 -4.31 8.70 -10.14
C LEU A 87 -2.96 8.50 -9.44
N ALA A 88 -2.58 9.38 -8.52
CA ALA A 88 -1.37 9.22 -7.72
C ALA A 88 -1.46 7.97 -6.83
N TYR A 89 -2.61 7.75 -6.20
CA TYR A 89 -2.90 6.53 -5.44
C TYR A 89 -2.77 5.28 -6.33
N CYS A 90 -3.44 5.24 -7.48
CA CYS A 90 -3.36 4.12 -8.41
C CYS A 90 -1.92 3.83 -8.85
N ARG A 91 -1.12 4.83 -9.22
CA ARG A 91 0.29 4.63 -9.60
C ARG A 91 1.10 3.97 -8.49
N ARG A 92 0.94 4.44 -7.25
CA ARG A 92 1.61 3.84 -6.10
C ARG A 92 1.17 2.40 -5.88
N THR A 93 -0.14 2.15 -5.88
CA THR A 93 -0.72 0.83 -5.67
C THR A 93 -0.29 -0.17 -6.74
N ILE A 94 -0.32 0.23 -8.02
CA ILE A 94 0.18 -0.58 -9.14
C ILE A 94 1.65 -0.93 -8.96
N THR A 95 2.49 0.07 -8.62
CA THR A 95 3.92 -0.15 -8.42
C THR A 95 4.17 -1.19 -7.32
N ASN A 96 3.48 -1.05 -6.18
CA ASN A 96 3.59 -1.99 -5.07
C ASN A 96 3.17 -3.41 -5.48
N LEU A 97 1.99 -3.55 -6.09
CA LEU A 97 1.47 -4.85 -6.55
C LEU A 97 2.40 -5.52 -7.56
N CYS A 98 2.96 -4.74 -8.49
CA CYS A 98 3.94 -5.22 -9.46
C CYS A 98 5.21 -5.74 -8.78
N ILE A 99 5.74 -4.99 -7.80
CA ILE A 99 6.93 -5.40 -7.04
C ILE A 99 6.65 -6.68 -6.25
N ASP A 100 5.51 -6.76 -5.57
CA ASP A 100 5.11 -7.91 -4.77
C ASP A 100 5.00 -9.17 -5.65
N ARG A 101 4.33 -9.05 -6.80
CA ARG A 101 4.22 -10.16 -7.78
C ARG A 101 5.57 -10.53 -8.39
N PHE A 102 6.39 -9.55 -8.75
CA PHE A 102 7.73 -9.81 -9.28
C PHE A 102 8.59 -10.57 -8.26
N ARG A 103 8.55 -10.18 -6.99
CA ARG A 103 9.24 -10.86 -5.89
C ARG A 103 8.72 -12.27 -5.66
N ALA A 104 7.41 -12.49 -5.79
CA ALA A 104 6.80 -13.81 -5.65
C ALA A 104 7.15 -14.75 -6.83
N GLN A 105 7.37 -14.21 -8.02
CA GLN A 105 7.78 -14.96 -9.22
C GLN A 105 9.30 -15.21 -9.27
N ALA A 106 10.10 -14.46 -8.50
CA ALA A 106 11.54 -14.65 -8.46
C ALA A 106 11.89 -16.06 -7.94
N PRO A 107 12.86 -16.76 -8.57
CA PRO A 107 13.39 -17.99 -8.00
C PRO A 107 13.82 -17.74 -6.56
N ARG A 108 13.47 -18.66 -5.65
CA ARG A 108 13.96 -18.56 -4.28
C ARG A 108 15.48 -18.45 -4.33
N PRO A 109 16.10 -17.51 -3.61
CA PRO A 109 17.56 -17.47 -3.52
C PRO A 109 18.02 -18.87 -3.11
N TYR A 110 18.95 -19.43 -3.87
CA TYR A 110 19.60 -20.67 -3.47
C TYR A 110 20.16 -20.43 -2.07
N LEU A 111 19.56 -21.06 -1.06
CA LEU A 111 20.10 -21.05 0.29
C LEU A 111 21.39 -21.87 0.21
N VAL A 112 22.52 -21.17 0.15
CA VAL A 112 23.83 -21.79 0.30
C VAL A 112 24.00 -22.07 1.78
N ASP A 113 24.20 -23.34 2.12
CA ASP A 113 24.56 -23.73 3.48
C ASP A 113 25.92 -23.12 3.82
N LEU A 114 25.99 -22.26 4.83
CA LEU A 114 27.24 -21.61 5.23
C LEU A 114 28.30 -22.64 5.64
N ASP A 115 27.88 -23.79 6.16
CA ASP A 115 28.79 -24.86 6.56
C ASP A 115 29.37 -25.64 5.35
N SER A 116 28.79 -25.43 4.16
CA SER A 116 29.28 -26.01 2.90
C SER A 116 30.26 -25.11 2.14
N VAL A 117 30.42 -23.86 2.58
CA VAL A 117 31.36 -22.89 1.98
C VAL A 117 32.72 -23.07 2.65
N PRO A 118 33.77 -23.46 1.91
CA PRO A 118 35.11 -23.59 2.50
C PRO A 118 35.57 -22.27 3.13
N LEU A 119 36.09 -22.30 4.36
CA LEU A 119 36.46 -21.08 5.11
C LEU A 119 37.58 -20.26 4.44
N ASP A 120 38.36 -20.89 3.56
CA ASP A 120 39.41 -20.27 2.76
C ASP A 120 38.88 -19.35 1.64
N VAL A 121 37.65 -19.55 1.14
CA VAL A 121 37.02 -18.61 0.18
C VAL A 121 36.34 -17.40 0.84
N LEU A 122 36.14 -17.41 2.15
CA LEU A 122 35.55 -16.28 2.90
C LEU A 122 36.59 -15.26 3.37
N ALA A 123 37.88 -15.57 3.23
CA ALA A 123 38.97 -14.77 3.77
C ALA A 123 39.45 -13.64 2.84
N ASP A 124 38.98 -13.56 1.60
CA ASP A 124 39.64 -12.76 0.54
C ASP A 124 38.81 -11.63 -0.11
N ASP A 125 37.71 -11.17 0.50
CA ASP A 125 37.04 -9.94 0.03
C ASP A 125 36.74 -9.00 1.21
N ASP A 126 37.74 -8.18 1.58
CA ASP A 126 37.49 -6.88 2.21
C ASP A 126 37.35 -5.86 1.08
N PRO A 127 36.13 -5.60 0.56
CA PRO A 127 35.90 -4.45 -0.28
C PRO A 127 35.95 -3.25 0.66
N GLY A 128 37.16 -2.80 0.99
CA GLY A 128 37.41 -1.81 2.02
C GLY A 128 36.40 -0.66 1.93
N ASP A 129 35.84 -0.31 3.09
CA ASP A 129 34.70 0.60 3.25
C ASP A 129 34.81 1.83 2.33
N PRO A 130 33.89 2.03 1.37
CA PRO A 130 33.94 3.16 0.45
C PRO A 130 33.79 4.51 1.15
N VAL A 131 33.31 4.55 2.41
CA VAL A 131 33.16 5.78 3.18
C VAL A 131 34.53 6.37 3.58
N VAL A 132 35.52 5.52 3.84
CA VAL A 132 36.88 5.94 4.26
C VAL A 132 37.68 6.59 3.12
N ARG A 133 37.25 6.42 1.86
CA ARG A 133 37.95 6.97 0.68
C ARG A 133 37.57 8.43 0.33
N ALA A 134 36.53 8.98 0.94
CA ALA A 134 36.05 10.32 0.63
C ALA A 134 36.72 11.44 1.45
N GLU A 135 37.57 11.09 2.43
CA GLU A 135 38.17 12.02 3.38
C GLU A 135 39.62 12.44 3.02
N ASP A 136 40.19 11.90 1.94
CA ASP A 136 41.56 12.18 1.47
C ASP A 136 41.63 12.93 0.12
N ALA A 137 40.58 13.66 -0.29
CA ALA A 137 40.54 14.44 -1.53
C ALA A 137 40.39 15.96 -1.31
#